data_AF-A0A8J6QLJ1-F1
#
_entry.id   AF-A0A8J6QLJ1-F1
#
_cell.length_a   1.000
_cell.length_b   1.000
_cell.length_c   1.000
_cell.angle_alpha   90.00
_cell.angle_beta   90.00
_cell.angle_gamma   90.00
#
_symmetry.space_group_name_H-M   'P 1'
#
loop_
_entity.id
_entity.type
_entity.pdbx_description
1 polymer ?
#
loop_
_entity_poly.entity_id
_entity_poly.type
_entity_poly.pdbx_seq_one_letter_code
_entity_poly.pdbx_strand_id
1 'polypeptide(L)'
;MKNLYFLLAFAFVSFTAFSQDKGDLKGPAYKNYKPGQNRTETVKVYTSDSKTDLKGPEYKNYKPGKNTEETTYTKVVSNNNKANLTGPGYKNYKPSKK
;
A
#
# COMPACT_ATOMS: atom_id res chain seq x y z
N MET A 1 25.43 -12.00 28.02
CA MET A 1 25.53 -10.72 27.27
C MET A 1 25.18 -10.87 25.78
N LYS A 2 25.73 -11.86 25.05
CA LYS A 2 25.42 -12.07 23.61
C LYS A 2 23.92 -12.10 23.26
N ASN A 3 23.13 -12.83 24.04
CA ASN A 3 21.68 -12.94 23.82
C ASN A 3 20.93 -11.61 24.04
N LEU A 4 21.43 -10.76 24.94
CA LEU A 4 20.86 -9.44 25.20
C LEU A 4 21.09 -8.50 24.01
N TYR A 5 22.27 -8.56 23.38
CA TYR A 5 22.56 -7.78 22.16
C TYR A 5 21.66 -8.18 20.99
N PHE A 6 21.39 -9.48 20.80
CA PHE A 6 20.45 -9.94 19.77
C PHE A 6 19.02 -9.46 20.03
N LEU A 7 18.59 -9.47 21.28
CA LEU A 7 17.24 -9.03 21.67
C LEU A 7 17.06 -7.52 21.48
N LEU A 8 18.08 -6.73 21.83
CA LEU A 8 18.12 -5.29 21.58
C LEU A 8 18.15 -4.95 20.09
N ALA A 9 18.93 -5.68 19.29
CA ALA A 9 18.98 -5.49 17.84
C ALA A 9 17.62 -5.81 17.19
N PHE A 10 16.98 -6.91 17.60
CA PHE A 10 15.66 -7.28 17.11
C PHE A 10 14.58 -6.26 17.48
N ALA A 11 14.60 -5.77 18.73
CA ALA A 11 13.70 -4.71 19.17
C ALA A 11 13.88 -3.44 18.34
N PHE A 12 15.13 -3.00 18.10
CA PHE A 12 15.40 -1.79 17.34
C PHE A 12 14.92 -1.86 15.88
N VAL A 13 15.10 -3.01 15.22
CA VAL A 13 14.60 -3.24 13.85
C VAL A 13 13.07 -3.25 13.81
N SER A 14 12.41 -3.82 14.83
CA SER A 14 10.96 -3.86 14.88
C SER A 14 10.31 -2.48 15.02
N PHE A 15 10.94 -1.53 15.72
CA PHE A 15 10.38 -0.17 15.87
C PHE A 15 10.50 0.69 14.61
N THR A 16 11.55 0.51 13.80
CA THR A 16 11.79 1.32 12.59
C THR A 16 11.06 0.77 11.37
N ALA A 17 10.84 -0.55 11.29
CA ALA A 17 10.19 -1.19 10.15
C ALA A 17 8.68 -0.88 10.01
N PHE A 18 8.00 -0.50 11.10
CA PHE A 18 6.56 -0.25 11.11
C PHE A 18 6.16 1.23 11.27
N SER A 19 7.04 2.17 10.92
CA SER A 19 6.67 3.59 10.93
C SER A 19 5.58 3.85 9.87
N GLN A 20 4.34 4.06 10.32
CA GLN A 20 3.25 4.50 9.46
C GLN A 20 3.56 5.90 8.94
N ASP A 21 3.64 6.04 7.62
CA ASP A 21 3.91 7.31 6.96
C ASP A 21 2.73 8.27 7.21
N LYS A 22 2.97 9.29 8.04
CA LYS A 22 1.95 10.30 8.40
C LYS A 22 2.10 11.57 7.56
N GLY A 23 2.86 11.52 6.47
CA GLY A 23 3.36 12.71 5.79
C GLY A 23 4.48 13.35 6.61
N ASP A 24 5.28 14.19 5.96
CA ASP A 24 6.46 14.88 6.53
C ASP A 24 6.13 15.92 7.64
N LEU A 25 5.04 15.73 8.38
CA LEU A 25 4.63 16.57 9.50
C LEU A 25 5.68 16.52 10.62
N LYS A 26 6.40 17.63 10.80
CA LYS A 26 7.41 17.81 11.85
C LYS A 26 7.05 19.00 12.75
N GLY A 27 7.47 18.94 14.02
CA GLY A 27 7.36 20.07 14.95
C GLY A 27 5.91 20.47 15.31
N PRO A 28 5.56 21.76 15.30
CA PRO A 28 4.23 22.24 15.68
C PRO A 28 3.10 21.65 14.81
N ALA A 29 3.37 21.40 13.54
CA ALA A 29 2.40 20.81 12.62
C ALA A 29 2.00 19.39 13.03
N TYR A 30 2.93 18.60 13.57
CA TYR A 30 2.64 17.27 14.11
C TYR A 30 1.73 17.34 15.34
N LYS A 31 2.00 18.27 16.26
CA LYS A 31 1.19 18.43 17.48
C LYS A 31 -0.22 18.94 17.20
N ASN A 32 -0.39 19.74 16.15
CA ASN A 32 -1.67 20.28 15.70
C ASN A 32 -2.41 19.36 14.72
N TYR A 33 -1.87 18.17 14.43
CA TYR A 33 -2.48 17.21 13.53
C TYR A 33 -3.80 16.67 14.09
N LYS A 34 -4.87 16.80 13.31
CA LYS A 34 -6.20 16.27 13.63
C LYS A 34 -6.50 15.07 12.75
N PRO A 35 -6.49 13.84 13.30
CA PRO A 35 -6.67 12.62 12.50
C PRO A 35 -7.95 12.59 11.65
N GLY A 36 -9.03 13.21 12.13
CA GLY A 36 -10.31 13.25 11.42
C GLY A 36 -10.40 14.28 10.28
N GLN A 37 -9.42 15.17 10.12
CA GLN A 37 -9.42 16.17 9.04
C GLN A 37 -8.45 15.82 7.90
N ASN A 38 -7.68 14.74 8.04
CA ASN A 38 -6.69 14.39 7.04
C ASN A 38 -7.37 13.74 5.83
N ARG A 39 -7.18 14.34 4.66
CA ARG A 39 -7.63 13.76 3.39
C ARG A 39 -6.53 12.83 2.91
N THR A 40 -6.83 11.54 2.85
CA THR A 40 -5.87 10.56 2.30
C THR A 40 -5.63 10.91 0.84
N GLU A 41 -4.42 11.38 0.53
CA GLU A 41 -4.03 11.67 -0.85
C GLU A 41 -3.95 10.36 -1.65
N THR A 42 -4.27 10.46 -2.94
CA THR A 42 -4.17 9.32 -3.83
C THR A 42 -2.71 8.99 -4.09
N VAL A 43 -2.21 7.97 -3.40
CA VAL A 43 -0.88 7.41 -3.65
C VAL A 43 -0.87 6.71 -5.02
N LYS A 44 0.17 6.97 -5.80
CA LYS A 44 0.43 6.25 -7.06
C LYS A 44 0.93 4.85 -6.70
N VAL A 45 0.09 3.83 -6.89
CA VAL A 45 0.52 2.44 -6.74
C VAL A 45 0.83 1.91 -8.12
N TYR A 46 2.00 1.32 -8.30
CA TYR A 46 2.37 0.63 -9.53
C TYR A 46 2.02 -0.84 -9.36
N THR A 47 1.18 -1.36 -10.24
CA THR A 47 0.91 -2.80 -10.32
C THR A 47 1.56 -3.33 -11.58
N SER A 48 2.26 -4.45 -11.47
CA SER A 48 2.68 -5.20 -12.64
C SER A 48 1.46 -5.86 -13.25
N ASP A 49 1.13 -5.54 -14.51
CA ASP A 49 0.20 -6.34 -15.30
C ASP A 49 0.93 -7.61 -15.76
N SER A 50 1.17 -8.54 -14.83
CA SER A 50 1.74 -9.85 -15.16
C SER A 50 0.67 -10.87 -15.57
N LYS A 51 -0.53 -10.40 -15.93
CA LYS A 51 -1.64 -11.28 -16.29
C LYS A 51 -1.47 -11.77 -17.72
N THR A 52 -0.52 -12.67 -17.91
CA THR A 52 -0.47 -13.50 -19.10
C THR A 52 -1.75 -14.36 -19.10
N ASP A 53 -2.67 -14.11 -20.04
CA ASP A 53 -3.96 -14.82 -20.15
C ASP A 53 -3.77 -16.26 -20.70
N LEU A 54 -2.76 -16.96 -20.17
CA LEU A 54 -2.37 -18.30 -20.56
C LEU A 54 -3.41 -19.28 -20.03
N LYS A 55 -3.93 -20.12 -20.92
CA LYS A 55 -4.94 -21.14 -20.58
C LYS A 55 -4.45 -22.52 -21.03
N GLY A 56 -4.83 -23.54 -20.27
CA GLY A 56 -4.57 -24.93 -20.64
C GLY A 56 -3.07 -25.31 -20.63
N PRO A 57 -2.56 -25.96 -21.70
CA PRO A 57 -1.17 -26.46 -21.75
C PRO A 57 -0.12 -25.35 -21.63
N GLU A 58 -0.41 -24.17 -22.17
CA GLU A 58 0.49 -23.03 -22.17
C GLU A 58 0.75 -22.50 -20.77
N TYR A 59 -0.27 -22.49 -19.90
CA TYR A 59 -0.10 -22.12 -18.49
C TYR A 59 0.83 -23.10 -17.76
N LYS A 60 0.69 -24.41 -18.02
CA LYS A 60 1.52 -25.44 -17.36
C LYS A 60 2.97 -25.39 -17.81
N ASN A 61 3.23 -24.91 -19.02
CA ASN A 61 4.57 -24.79 -19.59
C ASN A 61 5.22 -23.42 -19.36
N TYR A 62 4.49 -22.46 -18.78
CA TYR A 62 5.00 -21.14 -18.47
C TYR A 62 6.11 -21.19 -17.40
N LYS A 63 7.24 -20.53 -17.69
CA LYS A 63 8.39 -20.44 -16.78
C LYS A 63 8.62 -18.97 -16.41
N PRO A 64 8.13 -18.51 -15.24
CA PRO A 64 8.22 -17.10 -14.85
C PRO A 64 9.66 -16.55 -14.88
N GLY A 65 10.65 -17.34 -14.46
CA GLY A 65 12.06 -16.93 -14.43
C GLY A 65 12.76 -16.89 -15.81
N LYS A 66 12.08 -17.32 -16.88
CA LYS A 66 12.58 -17.19 -18.27
C LYS A 66 11.81 -16.14 -19.07
N ASN A 67 10.78 -15.52 -18.48
CA ASN A 67 10.04 -14.48 -19.17
C ASN A 67 10.86 -13.18 -19.11
N THR A 68 11.31 -12.71 -20.27
CA THR A 68 12.04 -11.45 -20.47
C THR A 68 11.11 -10.31 -20.90
N GLU A 69 9.80 -10.53 -20.94
CA GLU A 69 8.84 -9.47 -21.23
C GLU A 69 8.94 -8.35 -20.19
N GLU A 70 9.08 -7.11 -20.67
CA GLU A 70 9.14 -5.95 -19.81
C GLU A 70 7.82 -5.83 -19.04
N THR A 71 7.90 -5.96 -17.71
CA THR A 71 6.76 -5.70 -16.83
C THR A 71 6.28 -4.28 -17.06
N THR A 72 5.10 -4.14 -17.66
CA THR A 72 4.41 -2.86 -17.77
C THR A 72 3.79 -2.53 -16.42
N TYR A 73 4.23 -1.40 -15.85
CA TYR A 73 3.71 -0.89 -14.60
C TYR A 73 2.55 0.03 -14.89
N THR A 74 1.34 -0.43 -14.56
CA THR A 74 0.15 0.39 -14.70
C THR A 74 0.00 1.27 -13.45
N LYS A 75 -0.21 2.57 -13.65
CA LYS A 75 -0.47 3.52 -12.56
C LYS A 75 -1.89 3.31 -12.05
N VAL A 76 -2.03 2.66 -10.91
CA VAL A 76 -3.31 2.56 -10.21
C VAL A 76 -3.46 3.77 -9.30
N VAL A 77 -4.43 4.62 -9.65
CA VAL A 77 -4.86 5.75 -8.84
C VAL A 77 -5.79 5.19 -7.76
N SER A 78 -5.30 5.10 -6.52
CA SER A 78 -6.14 4.77 -5.35
C SER A 78 -7.15 5.90 -5.10
N ASN A 79 -8.27 5.85 -5.82
CA ASN A 79 -9.32 6.84 -5.68
C ASN A 79 -10.16 6.52 -4.43
N ASN A 80 -9.88 7.21 -3.34
CA ASN A 80 -10.65 7.13 -2.10
C ASN A 80 -11.96 7.95 -2.22
N ASN A 81 -12.84 7.54 -3.14
CA ASN A 81 -14.14 8.20 -3.36
C ASN A 81 -14.97 8.32 -2.07
N LYS A 82 -14.75 7.40 -1.12
CA LYS A 82 -15.39 7.42 0.21
C LYS A 82 -14.98 8.63 1.04
N ALA A 83 -13.75 9.12 0.90
CA ALA A 83 -13.25 10.26 1.69
C ALA A 83 -13.98 11.58 1.36
N ASN A 84 -14.62 11.67 0.20
CA ASN A 84 -15.40 12.85 -0.20
C ASN A 84 -16.86 12.79 0.27
N LEU A 85 -17.31 11.66 0.82
CA LEU A 85 -18.69 11.48 1.27
C LEU A 85 -18.84 11.88 2.74
N THR A 86 -19.96 12.49 3.07
CA THR A 86 -20.33 12.84 4.45
C THR A 86 -21.72 12.28 4.80
N GLY A 87 -22.01 12.17 6.10
CA GLY A 87 -23.32 11.77 6.59
C GLY A 87 -23.75 10.35 6.16
N PRO A 88 -25.03 10.13 5.82
CA PRO A 88 -25.53 8.83 5.38
C PRO A 88 -24.81 8.27 4.15
N GLY A 89 -24.37 9.13 3.23
CA GLY A 89 -23.61 8.73 2.03
C GLY A 89 -22.29 8.05 2.38
N TYR A 90 -21.60 8.52 3.42
CA TYR A 90 -20.38 7.86 3.92
C TYR A 90 -20.66 6.48 4.52
N LYS A 91 -21.73 6.36 5.33
CA LYS A 91 -22.11 5.12 6.00
C LYS A 91 -22.58 4.04 5.02
N ASN A 92 -23.21 4.46 3.92
CA ASN A 92 -23.79 3.58 2.91
C ASN A 92 -22.87 3.34 1.70
N TYR A 93 -21.64 3.85 1.70
CA TYR A 93 -20.70 3.66 0.60
C TYR A 93 -20.29 2.17 0.47
N LYS A 94 -20.55 1.58 -0.71
CA LYS A 94 -20.12 0.22 -1.05
C LYS A 94 -19.03 0.28 -2.13
N PRO A 95 -17.80 -0.17 -1.84
CA PRO A 95 -16.70 -0.13 -2.82
C PRO A 95 -16.92 -1.03 -4.04
N SER A 96 -17.78 -2.05 -3.93
CA SER A 96 -18.02 -3.07 -4.97
C SER A 96 -19.30 -2.86 -5.81
N LYS A 97 -20.00 -1.72 -5.67
CA LYS A 97 -21.09 -1.35 -6.58
C LYS A 97 -20.56 -0.44 -7.68
N LYS A 98 -19.88 -1.04 -8.67
CA LYS A 98 -19.72 -0.48 -10.00
C LYS A 98 -20.21 -1.53 -10.99
#